data_AF-A0A972GWG5-F1
#
_entry.id   AF-A0A972GWG5-F1
#
_cell.length_a   1.000
_cell.length_b   1.000
_cell.length_c   1.000
_cell.angle_alpha   90.00
_cell.angle_beta   90.00
_cell.angle_gamma   90.00
#
_symmetry.space_group_name_H-M   'P 1'
#
loop_
_entity.id
_entity.type
_entity.pdbx_description
1 polymer ?
#
loop_
_entity_poly.entity_id
_entity_poly.type
_entity_poly.pdbx_seq_one_letter_code
_entity_poly.pdbx_strand_id
1 'polypeptide(L)'
;MIRHNKFIALWSIPLIFIMLLIGCKDTSTTLQSPKPGESQVQPPTVANVDVTNKHDAADEGTASVKQADNTPAIVNPTDKVSLASVEHNNLPDQDTPDSKPAAATKPKIDIQDPYNQEKPTLLGLTLNTSLDKVTTKYGKPKSQFVMEDDSDPITVYDYTDFLVGFNQKNLLQFIDIRSSDINPGLNGLKLGQSTNDVFKTLGKPDSNTSFVLTYKSTGAVLKLDIDPKTDKVNSIKLFAVE
;
A
#
# COMPACT_ATOMS: atom_id res chain seq x y z
N MET A 1 13.91 32.02 -54.49
CA MET A 1 12.51 31.60 -54.32
C MET A 1 12.04 32.12 -52.97
N ILE A 2 11.04 33.00 -53.02
CA ILE A 2 10.52 33.82 -51.94
C ILE A 2 9.40 33.03 -51.25
N ARG A 3 9.39 32.97 -49.90
CA ARG A 3 8.23 33.30 -49.06
C ARG A 3 8.59 33.27 -47.58
N HIS A 4 8.64 34.47 -47.01
CA HIS A 4 8.43 34.73 -45.60
C HIS A 4 7.00 34.35 -45.21
N ASN A 5 6.82 33.71 -44.06
CA ASN A 5 5.58 33.85 -43.29
C ASN A 5 5.94 34.44 -41.92
N LYS A 6 5.74 35.75 -41.81
CA LYS A 6 5.53 36.44 -40.54
C LYS A 6 4.05 36.27 -40.20
N PHE A 7 3.72 35.83 -38.98
CA PHE A 7 2.42 36.13 -38.38
C PHE A 7 2.63 36.89 -37.06
N ILE A 8 2.28 38.16 -37.17
CA ILE A 8 1.85 39.17 -36.18
C ILE A 8 0.58 38.60 -35.47
N ALA A 9 0.15 38.88 -34.24
CA ALA A 9 0.31 39.99 -33.31
C ALA A 9 -0.06 39.56 -31.87
N LEU A 10 0.38 40.39 -30.93
CA LEU A 10 -0.12 40.64 -29.58
C LEU A 10 -1.63 40.48 -29.42
N TRP A 11 -2.09 40.01 -28.26
CA TRP A 11 -3.09 40.71 -27.43
C TRP A 11 -2.81 40.42 -25.95
N SER A 12 -2.08 41.32 -25.31
CA SER A 12 -2.02 41.47 -23.86
C SER A 12 -3.35 42.07 -23.39
N ILE A 13 -4.06 41.41 -22.48
CA ILE A 13 -5.13 42.03 -21.70
C ILE A 13 -4.75 41.87 -20.21
N PRO A 14 -4.39 42.95 -19.51
CA PRO A 14 -4.29 42.94 -18.06
C PRO A 14 -5.71 42.91 -17.47
N LEU A 15 -6.08 41.82 -16.80
CA LEU A 15 -7.32 41.80 -16.04
C LEU A 15 -7.12 42.60 -14.75
N ILE A 16 -7.93 43.64 -14.65
CA ILE A 16 -7.93 44.72 -13.68
C ILE A 16 -8.17 44.19 -12.25
N PHE A 17 -7.29 44.65 -11.34
CA PHE A 17 -7.51 44.69 -9.90
C PHE A 17 -8.84 45.41 -9.59
N ILE A 18 -9.82 44.71 -9.02
CA ILE A 18 -10.89 45.34 -8.26
C ILE A 18 -10.66 45.00 -6.79
N MET A 19 -9.93 45.89 -6.12
CA MET A 19 -10.05 46.10 -4.69
C MET A 19 -11.41 46.75 -4.43
N LEU A 20 -12.29 46.05 -3.72
CA LEU A 20 -13.32 46.70 -2.91
C LEU A 20 -13.18 46.22 -1.47
N LEU A 21 -12.92 47.24 -0.65
CA LEU A 21 -12.78 47.21 0.79
C LEU A 21 -14.14 47.05 1.47
N ILE A 22 -14.05 46.74 2.77
CA ILE A 22 -15.00 47.04 3.86
C ILE A 22 -15.98 45.91 4.24
N GLY A 23 -15.76 45.39 5.45
CA GLY A 23 -16.72 44.57 6.17
C GLY A 23 -16.27 44.07 7.54
N CYS A 24 -15.60 44.89 8.37
CA CYS A 24 -15.47 44.62 9.80
C CYS A 24 -16.85 44.70 10.47
N LYS A 25 -17.28 43.65 11.17
CA LYS A 25 -17.99 43.79 12.45
C LYS A 25 -17.61 42.66 13.39
N ASP A 26 -17.01 43.10 14.50
CA ASP A 26 -16.71 42.36 15.71
C ASP A 26 -17.98 41.78 16.34
N THR A 27 -17.85 40.56 16.90
CA THR A 27 -18.49 40.28 18.19
C THR A 27 -17.59 39.35 19.00
N SER A 28 -16.75 39.96 19.83
CA SER A 28 -16.25 39.32 21.03
C SER A 28 -17.41 39.18 22.01
N THR A 29 -17.78 37.96 22.37
CA THR A 29 -18.53 37.70 23.62
C THR A 29 -17.79 36.63 24.40
N THR A 30 -16.88 37.10 25.24
CA THR A 30 -16.41 36.38 26.43
C THR A 30 -17.12 36.98 27.64
N LEU A 31 -17.38 36.12 28.63
CA LEU A 31 -17.83 36.39 30.02
C LEU A 31 -19.34 36.26 30.29
N GLN A 32 -19.73 35.06 30.75
CA GLN A 32 -20.28 34.95 32.10
C GLN A 32 -19.97 33.58 32.74
N SER A 33 -19.16 33.62 33.78
CA SER A 33 -19.04 32.62 34.85
C SER A 33 -19.84 33.16 36.06
N PRO A 34 -19.86 32.50 37.23
CA PRO A 34 -20.48 31.22 37.63
C PRO A 34 -21.65 31.46 38.60
N LYS A 35 -22.52 30.46 38.85
CA LYS A 35 -23.17 30.32 40.18
C LYS A 35 -23.55 28.89 40.56
N PRO A 36 -23.57 28.59 41.88
CA PRO A 36 -23.53 27.26 42.48
C PRO A 36 -24.91 26.75 42.90
N GLY A 37 -25.00 25.44 43.09
CA GLY A 37 -26.11 24.72 43.70
C GLY A 37 -25.92 23.23 43.40
N GLU A 38 -25.16 22.50 44.22
CA GLU A 38 -25.70 21.78 45.38
C GLU A 38 -26.63 20.62 44.96
N SER A 39 -26.03 19.44 44.78
CA SER A 39 -26.66 18.19 45.21
C SER A 39 -25.62 17.13 45.51
N GLN A 40 -25.96 16.38 46.54
CA GLN A 40 -25.12 15.69 47.47
C GLN A 40 -24.73 14.29 47.00
N VAL A 41 -23.49 13.91 47.35
CA VAL A 41 -23.15 12.70 48.12
C VAL A 41 -23.88 11.40 47.76
N GLN A 42 -23.15 10.46 47.15
CA GLN A 42 -22.94 9.13 47.75
C GLN A 42 -21.80 8.36 47.05
N PRO A 43 -20.93 7.67 47.82
CA PRO A 43 -19.81 6.88 47.27
C PRO A 43 -20.25 5.45 46.89
N PRO A 44 -19.68 4.83 45.84
CA PRO A 44 -19.72 3.39 45.72
C PRO A 44 -18.70 2.75 46.67
N THR A 45 -19.25 2.01 47.62
CA THR A 45 -18.60 1.12 48.58
C THR A 45 -17.56 0.20 47.92
N VAL A 46 -16.36 0.23 48.51
CA VAL A 46 -15.29 -0.74 48.31
C VAL A 46 -15.69 -2.03 49.04
N ALA A 47 -15.91 -3.11 48.31
CA ALA A 47 -15.95 -4.45 48.89
C ALA A 47 -14.56 -5.09 48.75
N ASN A 48 -13.79 -5.01 49.83
CA ASN A 48 -12.69 -5.92 50.11
C ASN A 48 -13.26 -7.35 50.24
N VAL A 49 -12.69 -8.29 49.51
CA VAL A 49 -12.68 -9.71 49.92
C VAL A 49 -11.21 -10.05 50.15
N ASP A 50 -10.83 -10.08 51.43
CA ASP A 50 -9.52 -10.50 51.91
C ASP A 50 -9.55 -12.02 52.15
N VAL A 51 -8.67 -12.71 51.42
CA VAL A 51 -7.74 -13.80 51.80
C VAL A 51 -8.16 -14.77 52.91
N THR A 52 -7.94 -16.08 52.69
CA THR A 52 -6.97 -16.89 53.49
C THR A 52 -7.12 -18.42 53.29
N ASN A 53 -6.06 -19.03 52.72
CA ASN A 53 -5.45 -20.36 53.03
C ASN A 53 -6.25 -21.66 52.79
N LYS A 54 -5.67 -22.85 52.60
CA LYS A 54 -4.31 -23.45 52.40
C LYS A 54 -4.53 -24.99 52.43
N HIS A 55 -3.50 -25.78 52.06
CA HIS A 55 -3.33 -27.25 52.09
C HIS A 55 -3.83 -28.01 50.87
N ASP A 56 -3.15 -29.01 50.31
CA ASP A 56 -1.82 -29.63 50.47
C ASP A 56 -1.72 -30.62 49.28
N ALA A 57 -0.62 -30.67 48.52
CA ALA A 57 0.53 -31.57 48.64
C ALA A 57 0.33 -33.01 48.08
N ALA A 58 1.33 -33.42 47.27
CA ALA A 58 1.71 -34.78 46.83
C ALA A 58 0.70 -35.53 45.92
N ASP A 59 1.10 -36.32 44.93
CA ASP A 59 2.19 -37.29 44.94
C ASP A 59 2.66 -37.67 43.52
N GLU A 60 3.87 -38.22 43.50
CA GLU A 60 4.74 -38.67 42.43
C GLU A 60 4.21 -39.88 41.63
N GLY A 61 4.84 -40.16 40.49
CA GLY A 61 4.53 -41.37 39.70
C GLY A 61 5.40 -41.57 38.47
N THR A 62 6.69 -41.77 38.69
CA THR A 62 7.74 -42.08 37.70
C THR A 62 7.70 -43.56 37.24
N ALA A 63 7.83 -43.81 35.92
CA ALA A 63 8.47 -44.99 35.28
C ALA A 63 8.39 -44.79 33.75
N SER A 64 9.45 -44.52 32.97
CA SER A 64 10.71 -45.24 32.67
C SER A 64 10.54 -46.66 32.11
N VAL A 65 11.41 -46.98 31.15
CA VAL A 65 11.69 -48.28 30.47
C VAL A 65 10.84 -48.48 29.18
N LYS A 66 11.37 -48.63 27.96
CA LYS A 66 12.56 -49.37 27.50
C LYS A 66 12.98 -48.94 26.08
N GLN A 67 14.28 -48.84 25.86
CA GLN A 67 14.96 -48.85 24.57
C GLN A 67 15.53 -50.25 24.32
N ALA A 68 15.35 -50.79 23.11
CA ALA A 68 16.13 -51.85 22.45
C ALA A 68 15.64 -51.87 20.99
N ASP A 69 16.41 -51.41 20.00
CA ASP A 69 17.63 -51.97 19.42
C ASP A 69 17.38 -53.21 18.52
N ASN A 70 18.08 -53.20 17.39
CA ASN A 70 18.39 -54.29 16.46
C ASN A 70 17.65 -54.40 15.11
N THR A 71 18.36 -53.84 14.14
CA THR A 71 18.84 -54.45 12.87
C THR A 71 18.03 -54.34 11.56
N PRO A 72 18.74 -54.09 10.43
CA PRO A 72 18.19 -53.95 9.10
C PRO A 72 18.19 -55.28 8.33
N ALA A 73 17.12 -55.52 7.55
CA ALA A 73 17.07 -56.55 6.52
C ALA A 73 16.78 -55.85 5.18
N ILE A 74 17.73 -55.79 4.23
CA ILE A 74 18.13 -56.85 3.28
C ILE A 74 17.16 -56.89 2.07
N VAL A 75 17.68 -56.39 0.94
CA VAL A 75 17.46 -56.75 -0.49
C VAL A 75 16.04 -57.13 -0.97
N ASN A 76 15.56 -56.69 -2.14
CA ASN A 76 16.21 -56.88 -3.43
C ASN A 76 15.57 -56.00 -4.53
N PRO A 77 16.31 -55.66 -5.61
CA PRO A 77 15.86 -54.86 -6.73
C PRO A 77 15.48 -55.76 -7.92
N THR A 78 14.24 -55.67 -8.40
CA THR A 78 13.93 -56.08 -9.78
C THR A 78 12.55 -55.59 -10.13
N ASP A 79 12.47 -54.53 -10.92
CA ASP A 79 11.46 -54.55 -11.97
C ASP A 79 12.11 -54.10 -13.28
N LYS A 80 12.30 -55.10 -14.13
CA LYS A 80 12.80 -54.97 -15.49
C LYS A 80 11.58 -54.76 -16.37
N VAL A 81 11.43 -53.56 -16.92
CA VAL A 81 10.68 -53.39 -18.17
C VAL A 81 11.65 -52.80 -19.18
N SER A 82 12.04 -53.63 -20.14
CA SER A 82 12.76 -53.24 -21.36
C SER A 82 11.95 -53.71 -22.56
N LEU A 83 12.21 -53.03 -23.68
CA LEU A 83 11.96 -53.39 -25.07
C LEU A 83 10.72 -52.75 -25.72
N ALA A 84 10.93 -51.56 -26.27
CA ALA A 84 10.78 -51.38 -27.72
C ALA A 84 11.69 -50.23 -28.19
N SER A 85 12.82 -50.59 -28.79
CA SER A 85 13.66 -49.69 -29.59
C SER A 85 13.10 -49.68 -31.01
N VAL A 86 12.91 -48.50 -31.58
CA VAL A 86 12.88 -48.30 -33.04
C VAL A 86 13.91 -47.23 -33.34
N GLU A 87 15.03 -47.67 -33.94
CA GLU A 87 16.01 -46.82 -34.59
C GLU A 87 15.44 -46.28 -35.90
N HIS A 88 15.56 -44.96 -36.12
CA HIS A 88 15.77 -44.41 -37.46
C HIS A 88 16.64 -43.14 -37.42
N ASN A 89 17.87 -43.31 -37.91
CA ASN A 89 18.72 -42.41 -38.70
C ASN A 89 18.55 -40.88 -38.58
N ASN A 90 19.49 -40.27 -37.85
CA ASN A 90 20.54 -39.34 -38.32
C ASN A 90 20.28 -38.23 -39.38
N LEU A 91 20.62 -37.00 -38.94
CA LEU A 91 21.08 -35.74 -39.60
C LEU A 91 20.05 -34.72 -40.14
N PRO A 92 20.39 -33.41 -40.20
CA PRO A 92 21.06 -32.53 -39.22
C PRO A 92 20.34 -31.15 -39.04
N ASP A 93 20.78 -30.38 -38.04
CA ASP A 93 20.60 -28.93 -37.85
C ASP A 93 19.21 -28.30 -38.06
N GLN A 94 18.57 -27.98 -36.94
CA GLN A 94 17.99 -26.64 -36.81
C GLN A 94 18.10 -26.18 -35.36
N ASP A 95 19.15 -25.41 -35.08
CA ASP A 95 19.30 -24.59 -33.89
C ASP A 95 18.01 -23.80 -33.66
N THR A 96 17.19 -24.26 -32.72
CA THR A 96 16.18 -23.42 -32.08
C THR A 96 16.93 -22.45 -31.19
N PRO A 97 16.91 -21.13 -31.44
CA PRO A 97 17.40 -20.21 -30.44
C PRO A 97 16.45 -20.31 -29.25
N ASP A 98 16.99 -20.85 -28.16
CA ASP A 98 16.47 -20.77 -26.81
C ASP A 98 15.90 -19.36 -26.60
N SER A 99 14.58 -19.24 -26.71
CA SER A 99 13.84 -18.06 -26.32
C SER A 99 13.78 -18.06 -24.80
N LYS A 100 14.92 -17.76 -24.19
CA LYS A 100 15.03 -17.30 -22.80
C LYS A 100 13.94 -16.24 -22.61
N PRO A 101 13.00 -16.40 -21.66
CA PRO A 101 12.03 -15.36 -21.38
C PRO A 101 12.80 -14.08 -21.07
N ALA A 102 12.64 -13.07 -21.93
CA ALA A 102 13.19 -11.76 -21.69
C ALA A 102 12.69 -11.33 -20.32
N ALA A 103 13.61 -11.25 -19.35
CA ALA A 103 13.30 -10.72 -18.03
C ALA A 103 12.70 -9.33 -18.27
N ALA A 104 11.40 -9.20 -18.00
CA ALA A 104 10.70 -7.94 -18.12
C ALA A 104 11.48 -6.92 -17.29
N THR A 105 12.12 -5.97 -17.97
CA THR A 105 12.95 -4.96 -17.34
C THR A 105 12.07 -4.19 -16.37
N LYS A 106 12.32 -4.32 -15.06
CA LYS A 106 11.55 -3.59 -14.04
C LYS A 106 11.57 -2.10 -14.38
N PRO A 107 10.42 -1.40 -14.40
CA PRO A 107 10.38 0.03 -14.68
C PRO A 107 11.29 0.80 -13.72
N LYS A 108 12.19 1.63 -14.25
CA LYS A 108 13.01 2.51 -13.41
C LYS A 108 12.16 3.69 -12.98
N ILE A 109 11.67 3.67 -11.75
CA ILE A 109 10.81 4.71 -11.19
C ILE A 109 11.68 5.88 -10.73
N ASP A 110 11.62 6.98 -11.47
CA ASP A 110 12.17 8.27 -11.05
C ASP A 110 11.04 9.17 -10.51
N ILE A 111 11.23 9.69 -9.31
CA ILE A 111 10.21 10.46 -8.58
C ILE A 111 10.64 11.91 -8.53
N GLN A 112 10.08 12.68 -9.44
CA GLN A 112 10.32 14.11 -9.56
C GLN A 112 9.52 14.91 -8.53
N ASP A 113 8.29 14.47 -8.25
CA ASP A 113 7.38 15.11 -7.28
C ASP A 113 7.17 14.15 -6.09
N PRO A 114 7.83 14.37 -4.94
CA PRO A 114 7.56 13.62 -3.72
C PRO A 114 6.23 14.05 -3.09
N TYR A 115 5.68 13.17 -2.24
CA TYR A 115 4.41 13.39 -1.57
C TYR A 115 4.41 14.63 -0.67
N ASN A 116 3.33 15.39 -0.79
CA ASN A 116 2.90 16.44 0.13
C ASN A 116 1.38 16.27 0.36
N GLN A 117 0.90 16.52 1.58
CA GLN A 117 -0.53 16.49 1.90
C GLN A 117 -1.37 17.48 1.06
N GLU A 118 -0.79 18.59 0.60
CA GLU A 118 -1.48 19.54 -0.31
C GLU A 118 -1.60 19.02 -1.74
N LYS A 119 -0.63 18.20 -2.18
CA LYS A 119 -0.58 17.60 -3.52
C LYS A 119 -0.18 16.13 -3.38
N PRO A 120 -1.12 15.27 -2.97
CA PRO A 120 -0.82 13.88 -2.66
C PRO A 120 -0.41 13.14 -3.92
N THR A 121 0.80 12.57 -3.88
CA THR A 121 1.36 11.75 -4.96
C THR A 121 1.88 10.42 -4.45
N LEU A 122 1.71 9.37 -5.22
CA LEU A 122 2.35 8.09 -4.97
C LEU A 122 3.05 7.62 -6.25
N LEU A 123 4.31 7.16 -6.16
CA LEU A 123 5.19 6.94 -7.33
C LEU A 123 5.36 8.21 -8.19
N GLY A 124 5.20 9.41 -7.61
CA GLY A 124 5.18 10.66 -8.38
C GLY A 124 4.05 10.69 -9.44
N LEU A 125 2.94 10.01 -9.18
CA LEU A 125 1.66 10.19 -9.89
C LEU A 125 0.68 10.88 -8.96
N THR A 126 -0.06 11.84 -9.51
CA THR A 126 -1.25 12.42 -8.85
C THR A 126 -2.48 11.67 -9.31
N LEU A 127 -3.49 11.57 -8.45
CA LEU A 127 -4.82 11.09 -8.84
C LEU A 127 -5.39 11.95 -9.97
N ASN A 128 -6.33 11.39 -10.73
CA ASN A 128 -6.86 11.95 -11.97
C ASN A 128 -5.83 12.12 -13.11
N THR A 129 -4.62 11.56 -12.99
CA THR A 129 -3.69 11.45 -14.12
C THR A 129 -4.30 10.54 -15.19
N SER A 130 -4.21 10.92 -16.46
CA SER A 130 -4.71 10.11 -17.57
C SER A 130 -3.92 8.82 -17.73
N LEU A 131 -4.60 7.76 -18.18
CA LEU A 131 -4.00 6.47 -18.51
C LEU A 131 -2.76 6.61 -19.41
N ASP A 132 -2.83 7.42 -20.47
CA ASP A 132 -1.72 7.65 -21.39
C ASP A 132 -0.46 8.18 -20.70
N LYS A 133 -0.62 9.08 -19.71
CA LYS A 133 0.52 9.61 -18.96
C LYS A 133 1.14 8.54 -18.06
N VAL A 134 0.32 7.68 -17.46
CA VAL A 134 0.80 6.58 -16.63
C VAL A 134 1.56 5.54 -17.48
N THR A 135 1.01 5.13 -18.62
CA THR A 135 1.65 4.16 -19.51
C THR A 135 2.87 4.73 -20.23
N THR A 136 2.89 6.04 -20.50
CA THR A 136 4.11 6.72 -20.98
C THR A 136 5.22 6.65 -19.93
N LYS A 137 4.89 6.80 -18.64
CA LYS A 137 5.88 6.79 -17.55
C LYS A 137 6.37 5.38 -17.21
N TYR A 138 5.49 4.38 -17.19
CA TYR A 138 5.81 3.03 -16.69
C TYR A 138 5.82 1.93 -17.75
N GLY A 139 5.47 2.25 -18.99
CA GLY A 139 5.29 1.27 -20.04
C GLY A 139 3.93 0.56 -19.97
N LYS A 140 3.85 -0.61 -20.61
CA LYS A 140 2.64 -1.44 -20.59
C LYS A 140 2.55 -2.25 -19.28
N PRO A 141 1.36 -2.49 -18.74
CA PRO A 141 1.20 -3.35 -17.58
C PRO A 141 1.53 -4.81 -17.95
N LYS A 142 1.88 -5.61 -16.94
CA LYS A 142 2.06 -7.06 -17.07
C LYS A 142 0.72 -7.77 -17.32
N SER A 143 -0.32 -7.31 -16.64
CA SER A 143 -1.69 -7.79 -16.84
C SER A 143 -2.69 -6.68 -16.52
N GLN A 144 -3.93 -6.87 -16.96
CA GLN A 144 -5.04 -5.97 -16.69
C GLN A 144 -6.30 -6.77 -16.37
N PHE A 145 -7.14 -6.22 -15.51
CA PHE A 145 -8.45 -6.79 -15.17
C PHE A 145 -9.41 -5.68 -14.75
N VAL A 146 -10.70 -5.96 -14.77
CA VAL A 146 -11.73 -5.02 -14.29
C VAL A 146 -12.18 -5.46 -12.90
N MET A 147 -12.22 -4.50 -11.98
CA MET A 147 -12.89 -4.64 -10.70
C MET A 147 -14.30 -4.07 -10.87
N GLU A 148 -15.30 -4.95 -10.76
CA GLU A 148 -16.69 -4.55 -10.84
C GLU A 148 -17.06 -3.69 -9.63
N ASP A 149 -17.65 -2.53 -9.91
CA ASP A 149 -18.33 -1.65 -8.98
C ASP A 149 -19.65 -1.30 -9.66
N ASP A 150 -20.76 -1.37 -8.91
CA ASP A 150 -22.11 -1.17 -9.43
C ASP A 150 -22.29 0.19 -10.12
N SER A 151 -21.47 1.19 -9.74
CA SER A 151 -21.57 2.56 -10.23
C SER A 151 -20.41 2.99 -11.13
N ASP A 152 -19.18 2.53 -10.85
CA ASP A 152 -18.00 2.92 -11.61
C ASP A 152 -16.94 1.80 -11.67
N PRO A 153 -17.04 0.83 -12.60
CA PRO A 153 -16.05 -0.23 -12.77
C PRO A 153 -14.64 0.33 -12.95
N ILE A 154 -13.69 -0.28 -12.24
CA ILE A 154 -12.30 0.16 -12.23
C ILE A 154 -11.44 -0.78 -13.06
N THR A 155 -10.81 -0.26 -14.10
CA THR A 155 -9.80 -1.02 -14.86
C THR A 155 -8.47 -0.97 -14.11
N VAL A 156 -8.00 -2.12 -13.64
CA VAL A 156 -6.77 -2.26 -12.87
C VAL A 156 -5.64 -2.73 -13.77
N TYR A 157 -4.52 -2.01 -13.73
CA TYR A 157 -3.27 -2.34 -14.41
C TYR A 157 -2.26 -2.84 -13.38
N ASP A 158 -1.74 -4.05 -13.60
CA ASP A 158 -0.77 -4.71 -12.73
C ASP A 158 0.65 -4.61 -13.31
N TYR A 159 1.56 -3.97 -12.57
CA TYR A 159 2.98 -3.79 -12.95
C TYR A 159 3.92 -4.70 -12.14
N THR A 160 3.43 -5.79 -11.55
CA THR A 160 4.12 -6.66 -10.59
C THR A 160 4.35 -6.01 -9.23
N ASP A 161 5.06 -4.89 -9.16
CA ASP A 161 5.44 -4.25 -7.90
C ASP A 161 4.35 -3.33 -7.33
N PHE A 162 3.45 -2.86 -8.18
CA PHE A 162 2.34 -1.97 -7.84
C PHE A 162 1.15 -2.19 -8.78
N LEU A 163 -0.02 -1.71 -8.36
CA LEU A 163 -1.24 -1.64 -9.13
C LEU A 163 -1.66 -0.18 -9.30
N VAL A 164 -2.33 0.11 -10.41
CA VAL A 164 -3.04 1.36 -10.62
C VAL A 164 -4.44 1.08 -11.15
N GLY A 165 -5.44 1.78 -10.63
CA GLY A 165 -6.83 1.66 -11.06
C GLY A 165 -7.28 2.90 -11.80
N PHE A 166 -7.99 2.73 -12.91
CA PHE A 166 -8.59 3.80 -13.70
C PHE A 166 -10.11 3.67 -13.72
N ASN A 167 -10.80 4.80 -13.58
CA ASN A 167 -12.25 4.85 -13.79
C ASN A 167 -12.61 4.77 -15.30
N GLN A 168 -13.91 4.78 -15.60
CA GLN A 168 -14.42 4.76 -16.98
C GLN A 168 -13.92 5.92 -17.87
N LYS A 169 -13.50 7.04 -17.26
CA LYS A 169 -12.93 8.20 -17.96
C LYS A 169 -11.43 8.04 -18.23
N ASN A 170 -10.85 6.88 -17.94
CA ASN A 170 -9.42 6.60 -18.01
C ASN A 170 -8.58 7.54 -17.13
N LEU A 171 -9.13 7.94 -15.99
CA LEU A 171 -8.47 8.77 -14.99
C LEU A 171 -8.07 7.91 -13.79
N LEU A 172 -6.85 8.13 -13.29
CA LEU A 172 -6.26 7.38 -12.18
C LEU A 172 -7.06 7.60 -10.89
N GLN A 173 -7.68 6.53 -10.40
CA GLN A 173 -8.54 6.52 -9.21
C GLN A 173 -7.81 5.99 -7.96
N PHE A 174 -6.88 5.04 -8.14
CA PHE A 174 -6.05 4.56 -7.03
C PHE A 174 -4.68 4.05 -7.48
N ILE A 175 -3.76 3.99 -6.51
CA ILE A 175 -2.43 3.39 -6.64
C ILE A 175 -2.20 2.50 -5.41
N ASP A 176 -1.69 1.29 -5.60
CA ASP A 176 -1.39 0.32 -4.53
C ASP A 176 0.02 -0.24 -4.68
N ILE A 177 0.87 -0.03 -3.67
CA ILE A 177 2.25 -0.52 -3.63
C ILE A 177 2.33 -1.73 -2.72
N ARG A 178 2.84 -2.84 -3.28
CA ARG A 178 2.96 -4.14 -2.61
C ARG A 178 4.38 -4.71 -2.57
N SER A 179 5.36 -3.98 -3.09
CA SER A 179 6.75 -4.39 -3.16
C SER A 179 7.66 -3.42 -2.42
N SER A 180 8.58 -3.96 -1.60
CA SER A 180 9.59 -3.16 -0.88
C SER A 180 10.69 -2.61 -1.79
N ASP A 181 10.80 -3.14 -3.00
CA ASP A 181 11.87 -2.80 -3.95
C ASP A 181 11.66 -1.42 -4.59
N ILE A 182 10.43 -0.91 -4.58
CA ILE A 182 10.10 0.36 -5.22
C ILE A 182 10.09 1.52 -4.22
N ASN A 183 10.57 2.68 -4.66
CA ASN A 183 10.42 3.91 -3.91
C ASN A 183 8.98 4.41 -4.09
N PRO A 184 8.19 4.60 -3.01
CA PRO A 184 6.83 5.11 -3.13
C PRO A 184 6.78 6.63 -3.34
N GLY A 185 7.88 7.35 -3.13
CA GLY A 185 7.90 8.82 -3.21
C GLY A 185 7.45 9.51 -1.92
N LEU A 186 7.50 8.81 -0.80
CA LEU A 186 7.07 9.27 0.51
C LEU A 186 8.27 9.72 1.37
N ASN A 187 9.13 10.59 0.83
CA ASN A 187 10.28 11.17 1.53
C ASN A 187 11.21 10.13 2.20
N GLY A 188 11.45 9.01 1.52
CA GLY A 188 12.30 7.92 2.00
C GLY A 188 11.57 6.80 2.75
N LEU A 189 10.27 6.97 3.04
CA LEU A 189 9.44 5.89 3.58
C LEU A 189 9.29 4.76 2.54
N LYS A 190 9.35 3.50 2.97
CA LYS A 190 9.18 2.29 2.15
C LYS A 190 8.41 1.20 2.93
N LEU A 191 7.95 0.16 2.22
CA LEU A 191 7.39 -1.03 2.86
C LEU A 191 8.42 -1.69 3.80
N GLY A 192 7.93 -2.30 4.88
CA GLY A 192 8.74 -2.98 5.89
C GLY A 192 9.31 -2.08 6.99
N GLN A 193 9.15 -0.75 6.86
CA GLN A 193 9.52 0.21 7.91
C GLN A 193 8.48 0.28 9.03
N SER A 194 8.89 0.74 10.20
CA SER A 194 8.05 0.77 11.40
C SER A 194 7.03 1.90 11.36
N THR A 195 5.93 1.79 12.13
CA THR A 195 4.98 2.91 12.27
C THR A 195 5.65 4.17 12.84
N ASN A 196 6.65 4.02 13.69
CA ASN A 196 7.46 5.13 14.18
C ASN A 196 8.20 5.88 13.05
N ASP A 197 8.72 5.17 12.06
CA ASP A 197 9.36 5.79 10.89
C ASP A 197 8.32 6.51 10.03
N VAL A 198 7.11 5.97 9.93
CA VAL A 198 5.98 6.68 9.29
C VAL A 198 5.72 8.00 10.01
N PHE A 199 5.61 8.01 11.33
CA PHE A 199 5.30 9.24 12.09
C PHE A 199 6.39 10.31 11.96
N LYS A 200 7.66 9.89 11.90
CA LYS A 200 8.78 10.82 11.67
C LYS A 200 8.75 11.43 10.27
N THR A 201 8.29 10.66 9.28
CA THR A 201 8.39 11.04 7.86
C THR A 201 7.15 11.79 7.38
N LEU A 202 5.95 11.32 7.76
CA LEU A 202 4.66 11.85 7.30
C LEU A 202 3.93 12.64 8.39
N GLY A 203 4.42 12.64 9.62
CA GLY A 203 3.76 13.28 10.74
C GLY A 203 2.64 12.44 11.35
N LYS A 204 1.70 13.10 12.02
CA LYS A 204 0.60 12.43 12.71
C LYS A 204 -0.52 12.07 11.71
N PRO A 205 -1.01 10.82 11.69
CA PRO A 205 -2.15 10.44 10.85
C PRO A 205 -3.48 10.99 11.40
N ASP A 206 -4.46 11.13 10.51
CA ASP A 206 -5.85 11.46 10.86
C ASP A 206 -6.55 10.31 11.60
N SER A 207 -6.20 9.07 11.27
CA SER A 207 -6.66 7.87 11.98
C SER A 207 -5.51 6.89 12.18
N ASN A 208 -5.42 6.34 13.39
CA ASN A 208 -4.40 5.39 13.79
C ASN A 208 -5.06 4.19 14.47
N THR A 209 -5.04 3.05 13.79
CA THR A 209 -5.45 1.76 14.33
C THR A 209 -4.27 0.80 14.24
N SER A 210 -4.35 -0.35 14.93
CA SER A 210 -3.32 -1.39 14.84
C SER A 210 -3.13 -2.00 13.45
N PHE A 211 -4.07 -1.77 12.53
CA PHE A 211 -4.07 -2.36 11.18
C PHE A 211 -3.86 -1.35 10.07
N VAL A 212 -4.25 -0.09 10.28
CA VAL A 212 -4.22 0.93 9.23
C VAL A 212 -3.93 2.30 9.83
N LEU A 213 -2.98 3.01 9.21
CA LEU A 213 -2.79 4.45 9.36
C LEU A 213 -3.43 5.17 8.17
N THR A 214 -4.16 6.25 8.43
CA THR A 214 -4.85 7.04 7.39
C THR A 214 -4.40 8.49 7.44
N TYR A 215 -4.01 9.03 6.29
CA TYR A 215 -3.72 10.45 6.08
C TYR A 215 -4.69 10.99 5.03
N LYS A 216 -5.47 12.00 5.41
CA LYS A 216 -6.44 12.68 4.56
C LYS A 216 -5.83 13.94 3.97
N SER A 217 -6.16 14.16 2.71
CA SER A 217 -5.74 15.32 1.93
C SER A 217 -6.90 15.75 1.05
N THR A 218 -6.82 16.96 0.47
CA THR A 218 -7.85 17.46 -0.43
C THR A 218 -8.01 16.52 -1.63
N GLY A 219 -9.16 15.84 -1.74
CA GLY A 219 -9.48 14.91 -2.82
C GLY A 219 -8.71 13.58 -2.80
N ALA A 220 -7.97 13.27 -1.73
CA ALA A 220 -7.25 11.99 -1.63
C ALA A 220 -7.12 11.45 -0.20
N VAL A 221 -7.03 10.12 -0.08
CA VAL A 221 -6.69 9.43 1.16
C VAL A 221 -5.52 8.49 0.93
N LEU A 222 -4.44 8.70 1.69
CA LEU A 222 -3.31 7.77 1.77
C LEU A 222 -3.56 6.82 2.95
N LYS A 223 -3.55 5.51 2.67
CA LYS A 223 -3.65 4.44 3.67
C LYS A 223 -2.36 3.64 3.69
N LEU A 224 -1.90 3.32 4.89
CA LEU A 224 -0.78 2.40 5.11
C LEU A 224 -1.31 1.22 5.90
N ASP A 225 -1.31 0.04 5.30
CA ASP A 225 -1.70 -1.18 6.01
C ASP A 225 -0.51 -1.64 6.86
N ILE A 226 -0.77 -1.90 8.15
CA ILE A 226 0.22 -2.26 9.15
C ILE A 226 0.03 -3.73 9.51
N ASP A 227 1.13 -4.47 9.57
CA ASP A 227 1.14 -5.78 10.22
C ASP A 227 1.14 -5.57 11.76
N PRO A 228 0.05 -5.90 12.47
CA PRO A 228 -0.06 -5.66 13.91
C PRO A 228 0.92 -6.49 14.74
N LYS A 229 1.50 -7.56 14.17
CA LYS A 229 2.47 -8.41 14.87
C LYS A 229 3.87 -7.82 14.85
N THR A 230 4.24 -7.17 13.75
CA THR A 230 5.60 -6.69 13.52
C THR A 230 5.73 -5.17 13.57
N ASP A 231 4.61 -4.44 13.64
CA ASP A 231 4.54 -2.97 13.57
C ASP A 231 5.15 -2.41 12.27
N LYS A 232 5.07 -3.18 11.17
CA LYS A 232 5.66 -2.83 9.88
C LYS A 232 4.58 -2.49 8.85
N VAL A 233 4.90 -1.52 7.99
CA VAL A 233 4.09 -1.18 6.82
C VAL A 233 4.13 -2.34 5.83
N ASN A 234 2.97 -2.93 5.54
CA ASN A 234 2.81 -4.03 4.59
C ASN A 234 2.36 -3.54 3.21
N SER A 235 1.55 -2.49 3.14
CA SER A 235 1.11 -1.90 1.88
C SER A 235 0.96 -0.37 2.00
N ILE A 236 1.04 0.33 0.87
CA ILE A 236 0.79 1.77 0.79
C ILE A 236 -0.18 2.01 -0.36
N LYS A 237 -1.32 2.64 -0.07
CA LYS A 237 -2.40 2.87 -1.02
C LYS A 237 -2.81 4.33 -1.06
N LEU A 238 -2.98 4.90 -2.24
CA LEU A 238 -3.52 6.24 -2.43
C LEU A 238 -4.83 6.14 -3.21
N PHE A 239 -5.91 6.70 -2.66
CA PHE A 239 -7.25 6.69 -3.25
C PHE A 239 -7.74 8.10 -3.51
N ALA A 240 -8.42 8.31 -4.63
CA ALA A 240 -9.25 9.50 -4.81
C ALA A 240 -10.47 9.46 -3.89
N VAL A 241 -10.86 10.63 -3.42
CA VAL A 241 -12.10 10.86 -2.67
C VAL A 241 -12.91 11.84 -3.49
N GLU A 242 -14.16 11.48 -3.75
CA GLU A 242 -15.12 12.36 -4.41
C GLU A 242 -15.58 13.51 -3.51
#